data_AF-A0A453ILP4-F1
#
_entry.id   AF-A0A453ILP4-F1
#
_cell.length_a   1.000
_cell.length_b   1.000
_cell.length_c   1.000
_cell.angle_alpha   90.00
_cell.angle_beta   90.00
_cell.angle_gamma   90.00
#
_symmetry.space_group_name_H-M   'P 1'
#
loop_
_entity.id
_entity.type
_entity.pdbx_description
1 polymer ?
#
loop_
_entity_poly.entity_id
_entity_poly.type
_entity_poly.pdbx_seq_one_letter_code
_entity_poly.pdbx_strand_id
1 'polypeptide(L)'
;EDGSAIRITGGEKQGIHREGLDLCSDVTIDCTDAILGTTVKVETIEGLRDLYIPPGTQPGEKLKIVQLGARDIKRPNHRGDHNFVIKVKIPKNISDQARSLVEDLAALKGTRGISVPGDETIDQGNLRNRSHHSSAGKKSSFWGSVRNLFR
;
A
#
# COMPACT_ATOMS: atom_id res chain seq x y z
N GLU A 1 -5.31 4.52 -26.88
CA GLU A 1 -5.15 5.91 -26.42
C GLU A 1 -5.15 5.84 -24.92
N ASP A 2 -3.99 5.48 -24.37
CA ASP A 2 -3.93 4.96 -23.01
C ASP A 2 -3.58 6.15 -22.12
N GLY A 3 -4.62 6.93 -21.82
CA GLY A 3 -4.56 8.04 -20.90
C GLY A 3 -4.26 7.54 -19.49
N SER A 4 -2.98 7.28 -19.22
CA SER A 4 -2.46 7.21 -17.86
C SER A 4 -2.62 8.61 -17.27
N ALA A 5 -3.80 8.87 -16.71
CA ALA A 5 -4.10 10.09 -16.01
C ALA A 5 -3.06 10.23 -14.91
N ILE A 6 -2.16 11.20 -15.08
CA ILE A 6 -1.18 11.56 -14.06
C ILE A 6 -1.99 12.01 -12.85
N ARG A 7 -2.15 11.12 -11.88
CA ARG A 7 -2.82 11.43 -10.62
C ARG A 7 -1.91 12.39 -9.86
N ILE A 8 -2.25 13.67 -9.91
CA ILE A 8 -1.70 14.65 -8.98
C ILE A 8 -2.44 14.44 -7.67
N THR A 9 -1.88 13.63 -6.78
CA THR A 9 -2.42 13.45 -5.43
C THR A 9 -2.19 14.73 -4.64
N GLY A 10 -3.11 15.69 -4.80
CA GLY A 10 -3.13 16.93 -4.03
C GLY A 10 -3.44 16.61 -2.57
N GLY A 11 -2.40 16.52 -1.74
CA GLY A 11 -2.50 16.30 -0.31
C GLY A 11 -1.45 17.15 0.40
N GLU A 12 -1.86 18.35 0.82
CA GLU A 12 -1.13 19.32 1.66
C GLU A 12 0.26 19.75 1.13
N LYS A 13 0.71 20.95 1.53
CA LYS A 13 2.09 21.38 1.24
C LYS A 13 3.05 20.36 1.87
N GLN A 14 3.60 19.46 1.07
CA GLN A 14 4.67 18.58 1.49
C GLN A 14 5.86 19.48 1.82
N GLY A 15 6.10 19.69 3.11
CA GLY A 15 7.24 20.46 3.56
C GLY A 15 8.51 19.77 3.11
N ILE A 16 9.36 20.48 2.36
CA ILE A 16 10.74 20.06 2.14
C ILE A 16 11.54 20.52 3.35
N HIS A 17 12.09 19.57 4.12
CA HIS A 17 12.98 19.88 5.23
C HIS A 17 14.41 19.47 4.89
N ARG A 18 15.38 20.17 5.47
CA ARG A 18 16.81 19.93 5.20
C ARG A 18 17.45 19.12 6.32
N GLU A 19 18.13 18.04 5.95
CA GLU A 19 18.95 17.20 6.83
C GLU A 19 20.40 17.21 6.33
N GLY A 20 21.21 18.14 6.85
CA GLY A 20 22.59 18.32 6.39
C GLY A 20 22.65 18.82 4.93
N LEU A 21 23.17 18.00 4.02
CA LEU A 21 23.13 18.29 2.57
C LEU A 21 21.91 17.68 1.88
N ASP A 22 21.22 16.74 2.51
CA ASP A 22 20.06 16.10 1.95
C ASP A 22 18.79 16.90 2.25
N LEU A 23 17.79 16.69 1.42
CA LEU A 23 16.42 17.17 1.63
C LEU A 23 15.54 15.96 1.90
N CYS A 24 14.51 16.12 2.72
CA CYS A 24 13.47 15.10 2.81
C CYS A 24 12.05 15.68 2.75
N SER A 25 11.15 14.85 2.24
CA SER A 25 9.73 15.14 2.09
C SER A 25 8.91 13.88 2.27
N ASP A 26 7.64 14.04 2.62
CA ASP A 26 6.71 12.93 2.76
C ASP A 26 5.84 12.81 1.51
N VAL A 27 5.76 11.63 0.91
CA VAL A 27 4.90 11.37 -0.25
C VAL A 27 3.80 10.41 0.15
N THR A 28 2.55 10.83 -0.01
CA THR A 28 1.40 9.98 0.31
C THR A 28 0.88 9.28 -0.94
N ILE A 29 0.75 7.95 -0.88
CA ILE A 29 0.20 7.10 -1.94
C ILE A 29 -0.90 6.21 -1.40
N ASP A 30 -1.79 5.73 -2.26
CA ASP A 30 -2.83 4.78 -1.87
C ASP A 30 -2.25 3.35 -1.73
N CYS A 31 -2.91 2.51 -0.94
CA CYS A 31 -2.45 1.13 -0.71
C CYS A 31 -2.32 0.29 -1.98
N THR A 32 -3.17 0.51 -2.98
CA THR A 32 -3.08 -0.18 -4.27
C THR A 32 -1.85 0.21 -5.06
N ASP A 33 -1.49 1.50 -5.02
CA ASP A 33 -0.31 2.03 -5.69
C ASP A 33 0.97 1.52 -5.03
N ALA A 34 0.97 1.39 -3.70
CA ALA A 34 2.07 0.75 -2.97
C ALA A 34 2.24 -0.73 -3.35
N ILE A 35 1.13 -1.47 -3.53
CA ILE A 35 1.16 -2.89 -3.90
C ILE A 35 1.60 -3.09 -5.35
N LEU A 36 1.03 -2.32 -6.28
CA LEU A 36 1.19 -2.54 -7.72
C LEU A 36 2.35 -1.75 -8.34
N GLY A 37 2.84 -0.73 -7.63
CA GLY A 37 3.78 0.26 -8.15
C GLY A 37 3.05 1.36 -8.92
N THR A 38 3.66 2.54 -8.94
CA THR A 38 3.10 3.72 -9.62
C THR A 38 4.21 4.73 -9.92
N THR A 39 3.88 5.81 -10.64
CA THR A 39 4.73 6.99 -10.77
C THR A 39 3.92 8.20 -10.32
N VAL A 40 4.46 8.96 -9.37
CA VAL A 40 3.80 10.15 -8.81
C VAL A 40 4.63 11.40 -9.08
N LYS A 41 3.96 12.55 -9.24
CA LYS A 41 4.64 13.84 -9.31
C LYS A 41 4.96 14.34 -7.90
N VAL A 42 6.22 14.68 -7.66
CA VAL A 42 6.72 15.20 -6.39
C VAL A 42 7.28 16.60 -6.57
N GLU A 43 7.07 17.46 -5.58
CA GLU A 43 7.68 18.78 -5.52
C GLU A 43 9.12 18.67 -5.04
N THR A 44 10.02 19.32 -5.75
CA THR A 44 11.44 19.45 -5.39
C THR A 44 11.84 20.92 -5.42
N ILE A 45 13.03 21.24 -4.93
CA ILE A 45 13.56 22.62 -5.00
C ILE A 45 13.82 23.10 -6.44
N GLU A 46 13.81 22.20 -7.42
CA GLU A 46 13.93 22.53 -8.85
C GLU A 46 12.58 22.48 -9.60
N GLY A 47 11.47 22.30 -8.88
CA GLY A 47 10.14 22.11 -9.44
C GLY A 47 9.68 20.65 -9.41
N LEU A 48 8.67 20.34 -10.22
CA LEU A 48 8.04 19.01 -10.23
C LEU A 48 8.93 17.98 -10.91
N ARG A 49 9.07 16.81 -10.28
CA ARG A 49 9.75 15.63 -10.82
C ARG A 49 8.85 14.40 -10.71
N ASP A 50 9.12 13.41 -11.54
CA ASP A 50 8.44 12.12 -11.45
C ASP A 50 9.24 11.21 -10.49
N LEU A 51 8.57 10.66 -9.48
CA LEU A 51 9.11 9.67 -8.56
C LEU A 51 8.47 8.32 -8.86
N TYR A 52 9.29 7.36 -9.25
CA TYR A 52 8.86 5.98 -9.43
C TYR A 52 8.75 5.27 -8.08
N ILE A 53 7.59 4.67 -7.84
CA ILE A 53 7.28 3.85 -6.66
C ILE A 53 7.30 2.38 -7.10
N PRO A 54 8.26 1.57 -6.62
CA PRO A 54 8.32 0.15 -6.93
C PRO A 54 7.09 -0.62 -6.40
N PRO A 55 6.67 -1.71 -7.09
CA PRO A 55 5.65 -2.62 -6.54
C PRO A 55 6.10 -3.21 -5.20
N GLY A 56 5.17 -3.29 -4.24
CA GLY A 56 5.45 -3.78 -2.90
C GLY A 56 6.13 -2.78 -1.96
N THR A 57 6.15 -1.49 -2.29
CA THR A 57 6.70 -0.43 -1.45
C THR A 57 6.00 -0.41 -0.07
N GLN A 58 6.79 -0.34 0.99
CA GLN A 58 6.28 -0.36 2.37
C GLN A 58 6.04 1.04 2.94
N PRO A 59 5.10 1.19 3.90
CA PRO A 59 4.98 2.44 4.66
C PRO A 59 6.29 2.76 5.40
N GLY A 60 6.73 4.01 5.31
CA GLY A 60 7.98 4.50 5.90
C GLY A 60 9.23 4.21 5.06
N GLU A 61 9.11 3.50 3.94
CA GLU A 61 10.22 3.27 3.02
C GLU A 61 10.72 4.61 2.46
N LYS A 62 12.04 4.72 2.28
CA LYS A 62 12.71 5.92 1.77
C LYS A 62 13.16 5.69 0.33
N LEU A 63 12.56 6.44 -0.59
CA LEU A 63 13.02 6.53 -1.97
C LEU A 63 13.82 7.82 -2.15
N LYS A 64 14.71 7.88 -3.15
CA LYS A 64 15.52 9.08 -3.35
C LYS A 64 15.69 9.47 -4.80
N ILE A 65 15.80 10.76 -5.04
CA ILE A 65 16.32 11.32 -6.28
C ILE A 65 17.71 11.89 -5.98
N VAL A 66 18.70 11.36 -6.68
CA VAL A 66 20.10 11.74 -6.48
C VAL A 66 20.37 13.17 -6.94
N GLN A 67 21.30 13.85 -6.27
CA GLN A 67 21.75 15.19 -6.66
C GLN A 67 20.62 16.25 -6.70
N LEU A 68 19.54 16.07 -5.93
CA LEU A 68 18.48 17.05 -5.75
C LEU A 68 18.44 17.73 -4.37
N GLY A 69 19.43 17.45 -3.51
CA GLY A 69 19.55 18.04 -2.18
C GLY A 69 20.08 19.48 -2.16
N ALA A 70 20.58 19.93 -1.02
CA ALA A 70 21.26 21.22 -0.90
C ALA A 70 22.70 21.16 -1.44
N ARG A 71 23.19 22.27 -2.00
CA ARG A 71 24.58 22.42 -2.46
C ARG A 71 25.53 22.62 -1.28
N ASP A 72 26.70 22.00 -1.32
CA ASP A 72 27.78 22.22 -0.35
C ASP A 72 28.47 23.56 -0.67
N ILE A 73 28.50 24.48 0.30
CA ILE A 73 29.11 25.81 0.16
C ILE A 73 30.63 25.69 -0.07
N LYS A 74 31.28 24.70 0.55
CA LYS A 74 32.74 24.52 0.45
C LYS A 74 33.13 23.76 -0.82
N ARG A 75 32.22 22.98 -1.38
CA ARG A 75 32.43 22.14 -2.56
C ARG A 75 31.30 22.35 -3.55
N PRO A 76 31.40 23.32 -4.47
CA PRO A 76 30.27 23.72 -5.33
C PRO A 76 29.76 22.60 -6.26
N ASN A 77 30.59 21.61 -6.56
CA ASN A 77 30.23 20.44 -7.37
C ASN A 77 29.61 19.30 -6.54
N HIS A 78 29.49 19.46 -5.21
CA HIS A 78 28.91 18.47 -4.32
C HIS A 78 27.53 18.90 -3.85
N ARG A 79 26.57 17.98 -3.97
CA ARG A 79 25.19 18.18 -3.59
C ARG A 79 24.64 16.90 -2.97
N GLY A 80 23.77 17.06 -1.97
CA GLY A 80 23.04 15.94 -1.40
C GLY A 80 21.92 15.42 -2.30
N ASP A 81 21.13 14.51 -1.75
CA ASP A 81 19.99 13.88 -2.41
C ASP A 81 18.66 14.44 -1.87
N HIS A 82 17.55 14.18 -2.57
CA HIS A 82 16.20 14.42 -2.05
C HIS A 82 15.56 13.08 -1.72
N ASN A 83 15.34 12.83 -0.44
CA ASN A 83 14.73 11.62 0.11
C ASN A 83 13.21 11.81 0.28
N PHE A 84 12.44 10.81 -0.09
CA PHE A 84 10.98 10.79 -0.01
C PHE A 84 10.56 9.65 0.92
N VAL A 85 9.92 9.98 2.04
CA VAL A 85 9.35 8.99 2.96
C VAL A 85 7.95 8.66 2.49
N ILE A 86 7.71 7.38 2.19
CA ILE A 86 6.42 6.96 1.64
C ILE A 86 5.40 6.76 2.77
N LYS A 87 4.30 7.50 2.72
CA LYS A 87 3.12 7.29 3.56
C LYS A 87 2.07 6.56 2.76
N VAL A 88 1.65 5.39 3.25
CA VAL A 88 0.59 4.62 2.59
C VAL A 88 -0.75 4.93 3.25
N LYS A 89 -1.69 5.43 2.46
CA LYS A 89 -3.06 5.70 2.88
C LYS A 89 -3.91 4.44 2.72
N ILE A 90 -4.53 4.03 3.82
CA ILE A 90 -5.53 2.96 3.83
C ILE A 90 -6.91 3.63 3.92
N PRO A 91 -7.84 3.36 2.99
CA PRO A 91 -9.17 3.96 3.03
C PRO A 91 -9.95 3.46 4.25
N LYS A 92 -10.63 4.39 4.95
CA LYS A 92 -11.47 4.05 6.11
C LYS A 92 -12.79 3.38 5.72
N ASN A 93 -13.32 3.72 4.55
CA ASN A 93 -14.56 3.19 4.00
C ASN A 93 -14.29 2.75 2.56
N ILE A 94 -14.86 1.61 2.16
CA ILE A 94 -14.79 1.05 0.81
C ILE A 94 -16.19 0.58 0.40
N SER A 95 -16.46 0.53 -0.91
CA SER A 95 -17.72 -0.01 -1.43
C SER A 95 -17.81 -1.53 -1.21
N ASP A 96 -19.03 -2.08 -1.25
CA ASP A 96 -19.25 -3.53 -1.11
C ASP A 96 -18.46 -4.33 -2.17
N GLN A 97 -18.38 -3.81 -3.40
CA GLN A 97 -17.59 -4.42 -4.46
C GLN A 97 -16.09 -4.43 -4.12
N ALA A 98 -15.53 -3.32 -3.65
CA ALA A 98 -14.13 -3.25 -3.26
C ALA A 98 -13.84 -4.16 -2.06
N ARG A 99 -14.78 -4.28 -1.11
CA ARG A 99 -14.68 -5.19 0.02
C ARG A 99 -14.56 -6.64 -0.43
N SER A 100 -15.46 -7.10 -1.30
CA SER A 100 -15.43 -8.46 -1.84
C SER A 100 -14.07 -8.79 -2.48
N LEU A 101 -13.50 -7.86 -3.25
CA LEU A 101 -12.19 -8.06 -3.89
C LEU A 101 -11.04 -8.18 -2.87
N VAL A 102 -11.09 -7.41 -1.78
CA VAL A 102 -10.09 -7.49 -0.70
C VAL A 102 -10.23 -8.78 0.10
N GLU A 103 -11.46 -9.25 0.33
CA GLU A 103 -11.73 -10.54 0.98
C GLU A 103 -11.21 -11.72 0.13
N ASP A 104 -11.42 -11.70 -1.18
CA ASP A 104 -10.84 -12.68 -2.10
C ASP A 104 -9.30 -12.65 -2.06
N LEU A 105 -8.70 -11.46 -2.08
CA LEU A 105 -7.25 -11.30 -1.95
C LEU A 105 -6.73 -11.87 -0.61
N ALA A 106 -7.47 -11.67 0.48
CA ALA A 106 -7.11 -12.20 1.79
C ALA A 106 -7.18 -13.73 1.84
N ALA A 107 -8.21 -14.33 1.21
CA ALA A 107 -8.35 -15.77 1.09
C ALA A 107 -7.19 -16.41 0.30
N LEU A 108 -6.78 -15.77 -0.80
CA LEU A 108 -5.63 -16.21 -1.61
C LEU A 108 -4.30 -16.18 -0.84
N LYS A 109 -4.11 -15.19 0.05
CA LYS A 109 -2.89 -15.07 0.87
C LYS A 109 -2.77 -16.15 1.95
N GLY A 110 -3.79 -16.99 2.16
CA GLY A 110 -3.66 -18.17 3.01
C GLY A 110 -3.50 -17.84 4.50
N THR A 111 -4.11 -16.75 4.99
CA THR A 111 -4.17 -16.53 6.43
C THR A 111 -5.25 -17.43 7.01
N ARG A 112 -4.82 -18.58 7.55
CA ARG A 112 -5.69 -19.42 8.38
C ARG A 112 -6.13 -18.61 9.60
N GLY A 113 -7.43 -18.40 9.71
CA GLY A 113 -8.17 -18.21 10.96
C GLY A 113 -7.79 -17.00 11.80
N ILE A 114 -8.46 -15.88 11.56
CA ILE A 114 -8.95 -15.06 12.68
C ILE A 114 -10.47 -15.02 12.51
N SER A 115 -11.15 -15.90 13.26
CA SER A 115 -12.55 -15.71 13.57
C SER A 115 -12.65 -14.41 14.37
N VAL A 116 -13.10 -13.33 13.74
CA VAL A 116 -13.55 -12.15 14.49
C VAL A 116 -14.76 -12.62 15.30
N PRO A 117 -14.74 -12.61 16.64
CA PRO A 117 -15.95 -12.85 17.41
C PRO A 117 -16.89 -11.69 17.09
N GLY A 118 -17.96 -11.99 16.35
CA GLY A 118 -19.08 -11.08 16.26
C GLY A 118 -19.69 -10.98 17.65
N ASP A 119 -19.68 -9.77 18.21
CA ASP A 119 -20.61 -9.28 19.23
C ASP A 119 -21.21 -10.37 20.14
N GLU A 120 -20.41 -10.87 21.10
CA GLU A 120 -20.93 -11.74 22.15
C GLU A 120 -21.52 -10.88 23.28
N THR A 121 -22.85 -10.79 23.30
CA THR A 121 -23.59 -10.48 24.53
C THR A 121 -23.25 -11.54 25.58
N ILE A 122 -22.65 -11.12 26.69
CA ILE A 122 -22.33 -11.99 27.82
C ILE A 122 -23.65 -12.40 28.49
N ASP A 123 -24.12 -13.63 28.24
CA ASP A 123 -25.01 -14.35 29.14
C ASP A 123 -24.24 -15.52 29.76
N GLN A 124 -23.97 -15.41 31.08
CA GLN A 124 -23.28 -16.45 31.83
C GLN A 124 -24.24 -17.61 32.08
N GLY A 125 -24.17 -18.64 31.23
CA GLY A 125 -25.03 -19.81 31.39
C GLY A 125 -24.46 -21.09 30.79
N ASN A 126 -23.84 -21.89 31.66
CA ASN A 126 -23.87 -23.36 31.63
C ASN A 126 -22.75 -24.12 30.89
N LEU A 127 -21.86 -24.70 31.70
CA LEU A 127 -20.94 -25.79 31.37
C LEU A 127 -21.72 -27.06 31.01
N ARG A 128 -21.41 -27.70 29.86
CA ARG A 128 -21.49 -29.17 29.71
C ARG A 128 -20.86 -29.70 28.40
N ASN A 129 -19.89 -30.59 28.59
CA ASN A 129 -19.40 -31.69 27.73
C ASN A 129 -20.05 -31.94 26.36
N ARG A 130 -19.22 -32.11 25.31
CA ARG A 130 -19.18 -33.37 24.53
C ARG A 130 -18.00 -33.48 23.55
N SER A 131 -17.46 -34.68 23.48
CA SER A 131 -16.42 -35.16 22.57
C SER A 131 -16.98 -35.90 21.34
N HIS A 132 -16.20 -35.92 20.24
CA HIS A 132 -16.36 -36.67 18.97
C HIS A 132 -17.52 -36.11 18.10
N HIS A 133 -17.46 -36.02 16.76
CA HIS A 133 -17.35 -37.08 15.74
C HIS A 133 -16.85 -36.53 14.38
N SER A 134 -16.23 -37.41 13.60
CA SER A 134 -15.88 -37.26 12.18
C SER A 134 -17.08 -37.08 11.25
N SER A 135 -16.96 -36.28 10.19
CA SER A 135 -17.54 -36.62 8.88
C SER A 135 -16.93 -35.81 7.73
N ALA A 136 -16.61 -36.54 6.67
CA ALA A 136 -16.20 -36.06 5.37
C ALA A 136 -17.35 -35.33 4.66
N GLY A 137 -17.03 -34.30 3.86
CA GLY A 137 -18.06 -33.65 3.04
C GLY A 137 -17.58 -32.55 2.10
N LYS A 138 -17.44 -32.94 0.83
CA LYS A 138 -17.66 -32.15 -0.40
C LYS A 138 -16.61 -31.11 -0.82
N LYS A 139 -15.90 -31.52 -1.88
CA LYS A 139 -15.34 -30.67 -2.94
C LYS A 139 -16.43 -29.77 -3.54
N SER A 140 -16.16 -28.49 -3.72
CA SER A 140 -16.82 -27.68 -4.75
C SER A 140 -15.78 -27.26 -5.78
N SER A 141 -16.05 -27.71 -6.99
CA SER A 141 -15.40 -27.33 -8.23
C SER A 141 -15.74 -25.88 -8.53
N PHE A 142 -14.73 -25.00 -8.59
CA PHE A 142 -14.91 -23.60 -9.02
C PHE A 142 -13.75 -23.10 -9.90
N TRP A 143 -13.09 -24.01 -10.63
CA TRP A 143 -12.03 -23.67 -11.59
C TRP A 143 -12.34 -24.18 -12.99
N GLY A 144 -13.55 -23.88 -13.46
CA GLY A 144 -13.99 -24.20 -14.79
C GLY A 144 -14.56 -23.00 -15.54
N SER A 145 -13.86 -21.86 -15.61
CA SER A 145 -14.02 -20.86 -16.69
C SER A 145 -13.11 -19.62 -16.57
N VAL A 146 -11.78 -19.75 -16.43
CA VAL A 146 -10.84 -18.65 -16.76
C VAL A 146 -9.49 -19.22 -17.24
N ARG A 147 -9.51 -19.95 -18.36
CA ARG A 147 -8.31 -20.17 -19.17
C ARG A 147 -8.69 -19.97 -20.62
N ASN A 148 -8.70 -18.70 -21.02
CA ASN A 148 -8.50 -18.24 -22.39
C ASN A 148 -8.33 -16.71 -22.37
N LEU A 149 -7.25 -16.22 -21.77
CA LEU A 149 -6.79 -14.85 -22.04
C LEU A 149 -5.35 -14.57 -21.61
N PHE A 150 -4.39 -15.40 -22.01
CA PHE A 150 -2.99 -14.98 -22.19
C PHE A 150 -2.35 -15.93 -23.21
N ARG A 151 -2.23 -15.47 -24.46
CA ARG A 151 -1.40 -16.04 -25.51
C ARG A 151 -0.43 -14.96 -25.95
#